data_AF-A0A6P1MDV7-F1
#
_entry.id   AF-A0A6P1MDV7-F1
#
_cell.length_a   1.000
_cell.length_b   1.000
_cell.length_c   1.000
_cell.angle_alpha   90.00
_cell.angle_beta   90.00
_cell.angle_gamma   90.00
#
_symmetry.space_group_name_H-M   'P 1'
#
loop_
_entity.id
_entity.type
_entity.pdbx_description
1 polymer ?
#
loop_
_entity_poly.entity_id
_entity_poly.type
_entity_poly.pdbx_seq_one_letter_code
_entity_poly.pdbx_strand_id
1 'polypeptide(L)'
;MTNEELSRLSGVPLGTLNKIFAGQTTDPKFETVKALCSALGISLSELDNFESNNQDNASNYYLDPEAAEIAQEIYEDKDLRMLFDASRKVSKSDIQLVIDMVKRLKGDE
;
A
#
# COMPACT_ATOMS: atom_id res chain seq x y z
N MET A 1 -6.15 -20.59 5.86
CA MET A 1 -5.24 -21.74 5.82
C MET A 1 -4.81 -22.06 7.24
N THR A 2 -4.90 -23.32 7.68
CA THR A 2 -4.40 -23.75 9.00
C THR A 2 -2.94 -24.21 8.95
N ASN A 3 -2.25 -24.37 10.09
CA ASN A 3 -0.88 -24.91 10.10
C ASN A 3 -0.81 -26.35 9.57
N GLU A 4 -1.85 -27.16 9.80
CA GLU A 4 -1.95 -28.52 9.27
C GLU A 4 -2.10 -28.52 7.76
N GLU A 5 -2.93 -27.59 7.24
CA GLU A 5 -3.13 -27.41 5.82
C GLU A 5 -1.86 -26.91 5.12
N LEU A 6 -1.17 -25.93 5.71
CA LEU A 6 0.11 -25.44 5.21
C LEU A 6 1.19 -26.52 5.25
N SER A 7 1.23 -27.35 6.30
CA SER A 7 2.15 -28.49 6.39
C SER A 7 1.94 -29.46 5.23
N ARG A 8 0.68 -29.79 4.92
CA ARG A 8 0.32 -30.67 3.81
C ARG A 8 0.70 -30.07 2.45
N LEU A 9 0.47 -28.76 2.26
CA LEU A 9 0.73 -28.09 0.98
C LEU A 9 2.23 -27.85 0.74
N SER A 10 2.99 -27.47 1.77
CA SER A 10 4.42 -27.17 1.67
C SER A 10 5.32 -28.40 1.80
N GLY A 11 4.82 -29.50 2.36
CA GLY A 11 5.63 -30.67 2.74
C GLY A 11 6.51 -30.42 3.97
N VAL A 12 6.42 -29.25 4.61
CA VAL A 12 7.16 -28.91 5.83
C VAL A 12 6.44 -29.55 7.02
N PRO A 13 7.12 -30.28 7.92
CA PRO A 13 6.48 -30.90 9.07
C PRO A 13 5.79 -29.89 9.99
N LEU A 14 4.59 -30.25 10.48
CA LEU A 14 3.79 -29.39 11.37
C LEU A 14 4.57 -28.91 12.60
N GLY A 15 5.39 -29.78 13.19
CA GLY A 15 6.25 -29.41 14.32
C GLY A 15 7.31 -28.36 13.96
N THR A 16 7.82 -28.37 12.73
CA THR A 16 8.74 -27.35 12.22
C THR A 16 8.02 -26.03 12.03
N LEU A 17 6.83 -26.04 11.41
CA LEU A 17 6.01 -24.83 11.25
C LEU A 17 5.69 -24.17 12.60
N ASN A 18 5.28 -24.98 13.59
CA ASN A 18 4.98 -24.47 14.93
C ASN A 18 6.21 -23.82 15.59
N LYS A 19 7.41 -24.36 15.39
CA LYS A 19 8.65 -23.75 15.90
C LYS A 19 9.01 -22.44 15.20
N ILE A 20 8.82 -22.38 13.88
CA ILE A 20 9.04 -21.17 13.08
C ILE A 20 8.08 -20.07 13.55
N PHE A 21 6.77 -20.36 13.60
CA PHE A 21 5.76 -19.37 13.98
C PHE A 21 5.79 -19.00 15.46
N ALA A 22 6.27 -19.88 16.34
CA ALA A 22 6.54 -19.54 17.73
C ALA A 22 7.86 -18.76 17.94
N GLY A 23 8.61 -18.45 16.86
CA GLY A 23 9.87 -17.72 16.93
C GLY A 23 11.05 -18.51 17.49
N GLN A 24 10.91 -19.83 17.69
CA GLN A 24 12.01 -20.70 18.15
C GLN A 24 13.02 -20.99 17.04
N THR A 25 12.58 -20.91 15.78
CA THR A 25 13.44 -21.02 14.60
C THR A 25 13.39 -19.70 13.85
N THR A 26 14.35 -18.82 14.14
CA THR A 26 14.45 -17.48 13.55
C THR A 26 15.11 -17.47 12.18
N ASP A 27 15.88 -18.52 11.84
CA ASP A 27 16.58 -18.66 10.56
C ASP A 27 16.28 -20.04 9.93
N PRO A 28 15.09 -20.21 9.31
CA PRO A 28 14.73 -21.45 8.62
C PRO A 28 15.62 -21.64 7.38
N LYS A 29 15.93 -22.91 7.05
CA LYS A 29 16.68 -23.22 5.82
C LYS A 29 15.97 -22.67 4.58
N PHE A 30 16.75 -22.23 3.60
CA PHE A 30 16.25 -21.69 2.32
C PHE A 30 15.20 -22.58 1.64
N GLU A 31 15.42 -23.90 1.58
CA GLU A 31 14.45 -24.84 1.00
C GLU A 31 13.10 -24.84 1.74
N THR A 32 13.11 -24.67 3.06
CA THR A 32 11.89 -24.53 3.87
C THR A 32 11.15 -23.25 3.51
N VAL A 33 11.87 -22.13 3.39
CA VAL A 33 11.30 -20.83 2.99
C VAL A 33 10.67 -20.92 1.61
N LYS A 34 11.41 -21.48 0.63
CA LYS A 34 10.93 -21.68 -0.74
C LYS A 34 9.69 -22.56 -0.83
N ALA A 35 9.64 -23.64 -0.05
CA ALA A 35 8.49 -24.53 0.03
C ALA A 35 7.25 -23.81 0.59
N LEU A 36 7.43 -22.94 1.58
CA LEU A 36 6.35 -22.14 2.14
C LEU A 36 5.85 -21.08 1.16
N CYS A 37 6.74 -20.35 0.49
CA CYS A 37 6.38 -19.42 -0.57
C CYS A 37 5.55 -20.10 -1.67
N SER A 38 6.01 -21.27 -2.13
CA SER A 38 5.31 -22.06 -3.16
C SER A 38 3.91 -22.49 -2.70
N ALA A 39 3.75 -22.90 -1.44
CA ALA A 39 2.46 -23.28 -0.88
C ALA A 39 1.51 -22.09 -0.67
N LEU A 40 2.06 -20.91 -0.42
CA LEU A 40 1.34 -19.64 -0.24
C LEU A 40 1.03 -18.94 -1.57
N GLY A 41 1.63 -19.39 -2.68
CA GLY A 41 1.48 -18.76 -3.99
C GLY A 41 2.18 -17.42 -4.12
N ILE A 42 3.23 -17.17 -3.32
CA ILE A 42 4.04 -15.95 -3.36
C ILE A 42 5.45 -16.25 -3.86
N SER A 43 6.13 -15.23 -4.39
CA SER A 43 7.56 -15.27 -4.72
C SER A 43 8.43 -15.02 -3.49
N LEU A 44 9.71 -15.43 -3.54
CA LEU A 44 10.69 -15.08 -2.51
C LEU A 44 10.90 -13.56 -2.39
N SER A 45 10.85 -12.84 -3.51
CA SER A 45 10.93 -11.38 -3.52
C SER A 45 9.76 -10.71 -2.79
N GLU A 46 8.54 -11.24 -2.89
CA GLU A 46 7.39 -10.72 -2.14
C GLU A 46 7.51 -10.99 -0.63
N LEU A 47 8.16 -12.09 -0.25
CA LEU A 47 8.47 -12.40 1.14
C LEU A 47 9.55 -11.47 1.71
N ASP A 48 10.63 -11.22 0.96
CA ASP A 48 11.72 -10.33 1.41
C ASP A 48 11.27 -8.85 1.48
N ASN A 49 10.33 -8.45 0.62
CA ASN A 49 9.76 -7.10 0.61
C ASN A 49 8.73 -6.87 1.75
N PHE A 50 8.44 -7.85 2.62
CA PHE A 50 7.43 -7.70 3.67
C PHE A 50 7.78 -6.65 4.73
N GLU A 51 9.08 -6.34 4.92
CA GLU A 51 9.55 -5.22 5.75
C GLU A 51 9.25 -3.85 5.11
N SER A 52 9.20 -3.76 3.77
CA SER A 52 8.86 -2.53 3.03
C SER A 52 7.34 -2.35 2.83
N ASN A 53 6.57 -3.43 2.90
CA ASN A 53 5.12 -3.45 2.66
C ASN A 53 4.26 -2.93 3.84
N ASN A 54 4.86 -2.62 4.99
CA ASN A 54 4.17 -1.86 6.05
C ASN A 54 4.15 -0.34 5.79
N GLN A 55 4.81 0.14 4.72
CA GLN A 55 4.67 1.52 4.24
C GLN A 55 4.05 1.62 2.84
N ASP A 56 4.13 0.58 1.99
CA ASP A 56 3.82 0.74 0.54
C ASP A 56 2.59 -0.05 -0.01
N ASN A 57 1.61 -0.39 0.84
CA ASN A 57 0.31 -0.91 0.38
C ASN A 57 -0.76 0.17 0.15
N ALA A 58 -0.36 1.38 -0.20
CA ALA A 58 -1.17 2.22 -1.07
C ALA A 58 -0.61 2.03 -2.48
N SER A 59 -1.32 1.29 -3.33
CA SER A 59 -1.23 1.52 -4.77
C SER A 59 -1.22 3.03 -4.99
N ASN A 60 -0.08 3.61 -5.38
CA ASN A 60 0.14 5.04 -5.35
C ASN A 60 -0.88 5.70 -6.31
N TYR A 61 -2.03 6.12 -5.77
CA TYR A 61 -3.15 6.68 -6.54
C TYR A 61 -2.71 7.94 -7.28
N TYR A 62 -1.65 8.58 -6.77
CA TYR A 62 -0.93 9.68 -7.38
C TYR A 62 0.43 9.20 -7.93
N LEU A 63 0.78 9.65 -9.13
CA LEU A 63 2.11 9.44 -9.72
C LEU A 63 3.16 10.42 -9.17
N ASP A 64 2.68 11.52 -8.61
CA ASP A 64 3.47 12.61 -8.04
C ASP A 64 3.40 12.55 -6.51
N PRO A 65 4.53 12.43 -5.81
CA PRO A 65 4.57 12.43 -4.34
C PRO A 65 3.98 13.69 -3.71
N GLU A 66 4.16 14.85 -4.34
CA GLU A 66 3.62 16.13 -3.82
C GLU A 66 2.08 16.12 -3.86
N ALA A 67 1.50 15.61 -4.96
CA ALA A 67 0.05 15.41 -5.06
C ALA A 67 -0.50 14.44 -4.01
N ALA A 68 0.25 13.40 -3.64
CA ALA A 68 -0.14 12.46 -2.60
C ALA A 68 -0.17 13.12 -1.21
N GLU A 69 0.84 13.93 -0.89
CA GLU A 69 0.94 14.68 0.35
C GLU A 69 -0.22 15.69 0.50
N ILE A 70 -0.51 16.45 -0.56
CA ILE A 70 -1.63 17.41 -0.57
C ILE A 70 -2.98 16.69 -0.42
N ALA A 71 -3.15 15.54 -1.08
CA ALA A 71 -4.38 14.75 -0.95
C ALA A 71 -4.59 14.25 0.49
N GLN A 72 -3.51 13.87 1.16
CA GLN A 72 -3.55 13.47 2.57
C GLN A 72 -3.92 14.66 3.46
N GLU A 73 -3.32 15.83 3.25
CA GLU A 73 -3.64 17.07 3.97
C GLU A 73 -5.13 17.44 3.84
N ILE A 74 -5.66 17.41 2.61
CA ILE A 74 -7.08 17.68 2.33
C ILE A 74 -7.99 16.66 3.03
N TYR A 75 -7.58 15.39 3.11
CA TYR A 75 -8.38 14.34 3.75
C TYR A 75 -8.46 14.52 5.27
N GLU A 76 -7.36 14.93 5.90
CA GLU A 76 -7.23 15.13 7.34
C GLU A 76 -7.93 16.40 7.84
N ASP A 77 -7.90 17.47 7.05
CA ASP A 77 -8.60 18.71 7.37
C ASP A 77 -10.07 18.66 6.92
N LYS A 78 -10.99 18.76 7.88
CA LYS A 78 -12.43 18.67 7.64
C LYS A 78 -12.97 19.78 6.72
N ASP A 79 -12.45 20.99 6.84
CA ASP A 79 -12.93 22.14 6.07
C ASP A 79 -12.41 22.03 4.62
N LEU A 80 -11.14 21.66 4.44
CA LEU A 80 -10.56 21.38 3.12
C LEU A 80 -11.26 20.20 2.43
N ARG A 81 -11.56 19.13 3.17
CA ARG A 81 -12.33 17.99 2.66
C ARG A 81 -13.71 18.40 2.16
N MET A 82 -14.41 19.25 2.92
CA MET A 82 -15.72 19.76 2.53
C MET A 82 -15.65 20.65 1.27
N LEU A 83 -14.60 21.48 1.14
CA LEU A 83 -14.34 22.26 -0.07
C LEU A 83 -14.05 21.35 -1.27
N PHE A 84 -13.26 20.29 -1.07
CA PHE A 84 -12.96 19.31 -2.11
C PHE A 84 -14.22 18.57 -2.58
N ASP A 85 -15.09 18.15 -1.67
CA ASP A 85 -16.38 17.54 -2.02
C ASP A 85 -17.31 18.52 -2.74
N ALA A 86 -17.31 19.80 -2.36
CA ALA A 86 -18.06 20.84 -3.06
C ALA A 86 -17.52 21.02 -4.49
N SER A 87 -16.19 20.99 -4.66
CA SER A 87 -15.52 21.13 -5.96
C SER A 87 -15.97 20.08 -6.98
N ARG A 88 -16.34 18.86 -6.55
CA ARG A 88 -16.84 17.78 -7.43
C ARG A 88 -18.10 18.13 -8.21
N LYS A 89 -18.88 19.11 -7.74
CA LYS A 89 -20.13 19.56 -8.37
C LYS A 89 -19.96 20.86 -9.17
N VAL A 90 -18.74 21.37 -9.27
CA VAL A 90 -18.43 22.63 -9.95
C VAL A 90 -18.37 22.42 -11.46
N SER A 91 -18.89 23.38 -12.21
CA SER A 91 -18.90 23.31 -13.67
C SER A 91 -17.50 23.55 -14.25
N LYS A 92 -17.26 23.09 -15.49
CA LYS A 92 -15.99 23.34 -16.18
C LYS A 92 -15.68 24.84 -16.29
N SER A 93 -16.69 25.69 -16.52
CA SER A 93 -16.51 27.15 -16.62
C SER A 93 -16.08 27.77 -15.29
N ASP A 94 -16.62 27.29 -14.18
CA ASP A 94 -16.28 27.82 -12.85
C ASP A 94 -14.86 27.40 -12.44
N ILE A 95 -14.47 26.15 -12.75
CA ILE A 95 -13.07 25.70 -12.56
C ILE A 95 -12.13 26.55 -13.42
N GLN A 96 -12.50 26.83 -14.67
CA GLN A 96 -11.69 27.68 -15.56
C GLN A 96 -11.53 29.09 -15.01
N LEU A 97 -12.60 29.68 -14.45
CA LEU A 97 -12.53 30.99 -13.81
C LEU A 97 -11.52 31.01 -12.66
N VAL A 98 -11.50 29.98 -11.82
CA VAL A 98 -10.53 29.85 -10.72
C VAL A 98 -9.10 29.72 -11.26
N ILE A 99 -8.89 28.90 -12.30
CA ILE A 99 -7.58 28.76 -12.96
C ILE A 99 -7.10 30.12 -13.50
N ASP A 100 -7.98 30.89 -14.14
CA ASP A 100 -7.64 32.19 -14.71
C ASP A 100 -7.31 33.22 -13.62
N MET A 101 -8.02 33.19 -12.49
CA MET A 101 -7.69 34.00 -11.31
C MET A 101 -6.30 33.64 -10.76
N VAL A 102 -5.98 32.34 -10.63
CA VAL A 102 -4.67 31.88 -10.14
C VAL A 102 -3.54 32.28 -11.08
N LYS A 103 -3.72 32.15 -12.39
CA LYS A 103 -2.73 32.59 -13.40
C LYS A 103 -2.43 34.09 -13.30
N ARG A 104 -3.47 34.92 -13.19
CA ARG A 104 -3.33 36.36 -12.99
C ARG A 104 -2.56 36.71 -11.71
N LEU A 105 -2.81 35.98 -10.61
CA LEU A 105 -2.08 36.19 -9.36
C LEU A 105 -0.61 35.78 -9.44
N LYS A 106 -0.28 34.77 -10.25
CA LYS A 106 1.10 34.33 -10.52
C LYS A 106 1.86 35.27 -11.48
N GLY A 107 1.15 36.13 -12.21
CA GLY A 107 1.76 36.99 -13.24
C GLY A 107 2.05 36.25 -14.56
N ASP A 108 1.51 35.04 -14.71
CA ASP A 108 1.58 34.25 -15.93
C ASP A 108 0.40 34.65 -16.83
N GLU A 109 0.58 35.67 -17.68
CA GLU A 109 -0.37 36.00 -18.77
C GLU A 109 -0.13 35.12 -20.01
#